data_AF-A0A1V6PYG2-F1
#
_entry.id   AF-A0A1V6PYG2-F1
#
_cell.length_a   1.000
_cell.length_b   1.000
_cell.length_c   1.000
_cell.angle_alpha   90.00
_cell.angle_beta   90.00
_cell.angle_gamma   90.00
#
_symmetry.space_group_name_H-M   'P 1'
#
loop_
_entity.id
_entity.type
_entity.pdbx_description
1 polymer ?
#
loop_
_entity_poly.entity_id
_entity_poly.type
_entity_poly.pdbx_seq_one_letter_code
_entity_poly.pdbx_strand_id
1 'polypeptide(L)'
;MASIPETVQERYHLDKADELSSTGVTGYIGGDVLSQLLPLYPTLTYRILVRTEEKGKQIRAQYPEVQILDGGLSNSAILEQESTNTDAIVHSADAADNLPIRKSIVTGILQGHTPERPAYWLHTSGAGIFSYIDEDEKIYEIKRAKIFNDWDGIKEIVSNPDHAFHRDVD
;
A
#
# COMPACT_ATOMS: atom_id res chain seq x y z
N MET A 1 -3.63 3.63 24.83
CA MET A 1 -3.17 2.86 23.66
C MET A 1 -3.66 1.43 23.83
N ALA A 2 -4.57 0.97 22.97
CA ALA A 2 -4.97 -0.43 22.97
C ALA A 2 -3.83 -1.22 22.31
N SER A 3 -3.21 -2.14 23.06
CA SER A 3 -2.21 -3.05 22.51
C SER A 3 -2.87 -3.95 21.47
N ILE A 4 -2.25 -4.04 20.29
CA ILE A 4 -2.67 -4.99 19.26
C ILE A 4 -2.54 -6.40 19.85
N PRO A 5 -3.56 -7.28 19.73
CA PRO A 5 -3.50 -8.63 20.28
C PRO A 5 -2.29 -9.41 19.71
N GLU A 6 -1.59 -10.14 20.59
CA GLU A 6 -0.40 -10.95 20.30
C GLU A 6 -0.59 -11.89 19.08
N THR A 7 -1.81 -12.37 18.88
CA THR A 7 -2.23 -13.24 17.77
C THR A 7 -2.22 -12.56 16.38
N VAL A 8 -2.24 -11.23 16.31
CA VAL A 8 -2.11 -10.48 15.05
C VAL A 8 -0.64 -10.25 14.73
N GLN A 9 0.21 -10.05 15.74
CA GLN A 9 1.66 -9.89 15.53
C GLN A 9 2.29 -11.16 14.96
N GLU A 10 1.95 -12.34 15.52
CA GLU A 10 2.45 -13.62 15.01
C GLU A 10 2.00 -13.92 13.57
N ARG A 11 0.89 -13.34 13.11
CA ARG A 11 0.27 -13.66 11.82
C ARG A 11 0.84 -12.85 10.65
N TYR A 12 1.44 -11.69 10.91
CA TYR A 12 1.87 -10.76 9.86
C TYR A 12 3.37 -10.47 9.83
N HIS A 13 4.17 -11.09 10.70
CA HIS A 13 5.65 -11.16 10.61
C HIS A 13 6.39 -9.84 10.36
N LEU A 14 5.77 -8.67 10.61
CA LEU A 14 6.44 -7.37 10.51
C LEU A 14 7.56 -7.24 11.56
N ASP A 15 7.54 -8.06 12.61
CA ASP A 15 8.64 -8.26 13.55
C ASP A 15 9.88 -8.89 12.92
N LYS A 16 9.76 -9.48 11.71
CA LYS A 16 10.86 -10.04 10.92
C LYS A 16 11.27 -9.16 9.73
N ALA A 17 10.56 -8.04 9.50
CA ALA A 17 10.99 -7.05 8.53
C ALA A 17 12.13 -6.22 9.15
N ASP A 18 13.11 -5.85 8.36
CA ASP A 18 14.16 -4.91 8.76
C ASP A 18 13.96 -3.54 8.08
N GLU A 19 13.34 -3.54 6.88
CA GLU A 19 13.09 -2.34 6.10
C GLU A 19 11.62 -2.20 5.69
N LEU A 20 11.10 -0.97 5.72
CA LEU A 20 9.78 -0.60 5.19
C LEU A 20 9.90 0.57 4.23
N SER A 21 9.31 0.42 3.04
CA SER A 21 9.26 1.45 2.02
C SER A 21 7.83 1.95 1.90
N SER A 22 7.66 3.24 1.66
CA SER A 22 6.33 3.79 1.47
C SER A 22 6.27 4.91 0.45
N THR A 23 5.17 4.92 -0.29
CA THR A 23 4.76 6.06 -1.10
C THR A 23 3.45 6.64 -0.55
N GLY A 24 3.28 7.96 -0.70
CA GLY A 24 2.05 8.63 -0.28
C GLY A 24 2.03 9.15 1.15
N VAL A 25 3.16 9.12 1.86
CA VAL A 25 3.28 9.65 3.23
C VAL A 25 2.87 11.11 3.38
N THR A 26 3.00 11.92 2.33
CA THR A 26 2.54 13.32 2.35
C THR A 26 1.01 13.47 2.21
N GLY A 27 0.29 12.37 1.98
CA GLY A 27 -1.16 12.31 1.95
C GLY A 27 -1.74 11.87 3.29
N TYR A 28 -3.07 11.94 3.42
CA TYR A 28 -3.78 11.67 4.67
C TYR A 28 -3.55 10.24 5.19
N ILE A 29 -3.77 9.23 4.33
CA ILE A 29 -3.64 7.81 4.71
C ILE A 29 -2.17 7.47 4.99
N GLY A 30 -1.27 7.75 4.06
CA GLY A 30 0.14 7.39 4.21
C GLY A 30 0.81 8.10 5.40
N GLY A 31 0.47 9.36 5.66
CA GLY A 31 0.99 10.11 6.81
C GLY A 31 0.52 9.54 8.14
N ASP A 32 -0.77 9.18 8.22
CA ASP A 32 -1.33 8.54 9.42
C ASP A 32 -0.69 7.16 9.67
N VAL A 33 -0.56 6.34 8.64
CA VAL A 33 0.13 5.04 8.72
C VAL A 33 1.55 5.21 9.24
N LEU A 34 2.34 6.14 8.70
CA LEU A 34 3.70 6.39 9.18
C LEU A 34 3.72 6.80 10.66
N SER A 35 2.82 7.71 11.06
CA SER A 35 2.75 8.21 12.44
C SER A 35 2.44 7.12 13.47
N GLN A 36 1.71 6.08 13.05
CA GLN A 36 1.39 4.93 13.89
C GLN A 36 2.48 3.86 13.85
N LEU A 37 3.07 3.59 12.68
CA LEU A 37 4.08 2.54 12.54
C LEU A 37 5.39 2.89 13.23
N LEU A 38 5.88 4.13 13.11
CA LEU A 38 7.16 4.55 13.70
C LEU A 38 7.29 4.21 15.21
N PRO A 39 6.34 4.59 16.08
CA PRO A 39 6.43 4.23 17.50
C PRO A 39 6.17 2.75 17.79
N LEU A 40 5.47 2.02 16.91
CA LEU A 40 5.21 0.59 17.08
C LEU A 40 6.41 -0.27 16.67
N TYR A 41 7.16 0.15 15.65
CA TYR A 41 8.28 -0.58 15.09
C TYR A 41 9.51 0.35 14.93
N PRO A 42 10.02 0.92 16.04
CA PRO A 42 11.06 1.95 15.99
C PRO A 42 12.43 1.45 15.49
N THR A 43 12.61 0.14 15.35
CA THR A 43 13.84 -0.48 14.85
C THR A 43 13.86 -0.64 13.33
N LEU A 44 12.72 -0.47 12.64
CA LEU A 44 12.64 -0.56 11.19
C LEU A 44 13.34 0.62 10.53
N THR A 45 13.97 0.36 9.39
CA THR A 45 14.43 1.43 8.50
C THR A 45 13.28 1.87 7.59
N TYR A 46 12.84 3.12 7.74
CA TYR A 46 11.76 3.70 6.95
C TYR A 46 12.30 4.46 5.74
N ARG A 47 11.96 4.00 4.54
CA ARG A 47 12.40 4.57 3.24
C ARG A 47 11.21 5.17 2.51
N ILE A 48 11.10 6.49 2.50
CA ILE A 48 9.89 7.21 2.11
C ILE A 48 10.10 7.97 0.81
N LEU A 49 9.34 7.60 -0.22
CA LEU A 49 9.37 8.28 -1.51
C LEU A 49 8.63 9.62 -1.44
N VAL A 50 9.35 10.71 -1.72
CA VAL A 50 8.82 12.07 -1.67
C VAL A 50 9.19 12.84 -2.92
N ARG A 51 8.17 13.45 -3.54
CA ARG A 51 8.29 14.14 -4.84
C ARG A 51 9.11 15.43 -4.81
N THR A 52 9.24 16.06 -3.65
CA THR A 52 9.89 17.37 -3.54
C THR A 52 10.75 17.42 -2.29
N GLU A 53 11.94 18.01 -2.42
CA GLU A 53 12.87 18.25 -1.31
C GLU A 53 12.16 18.92 -0.11
N GLU A 54 11.30 19.89 -0.39
CA GLU A 54 10.64 20.68 0.65
C GLU A 54 9.63 19.86 1.48
N LYS A 55 8.94 18.92 0.86
CA LYS A 55 8.11 17.95 1.61
C LYS A 55 8.98 16.97 2.39
N GLY A 56 10.14 16.59 1.85
CA GLY A 56 11.10 15.74 2.54
C GLY A 56 11.65 16.41 3.80
N LYS A 57 11.93 17.72 3.76
CA LYS A 57 12.34 18.51 4.93
C LYS A 57 11.25 18.55 6.00
N GLN A 58 10.00 18.75 5.61
CA GLN A 58 8.86 18.75 6.54
C GLN A 58 8.71 17.39 7.27
N ILE A 59 8.85 16.28 6.53
CA ILE A 59 8.81 14.94 7.13
C ILE A 59 9.98 14.75 8.11
N ARG A 60 11.22 15.05 7.70
CA ARG A 60 12.41 14.90 8.56
C ARG A 60 12.38 15.79 9.80
N ALA A 61 11.73 16.95 9.74
CA ALA A 61 11.57 17.82 10.90
C ALA A 61 10.72 17.17 12.01
N GLN A 62 9.81 16.26 11.64
CA GLN A 62 8.96 15.51 12.57
C GLN A 62 9.52 14.11 12.88
N TYR A 63 10.13 13.48 11.89
CA TYR A 63 10.66 12.10 11.95
C TYR A 63 12.11 12.07 11.42
N PRO A 64 13.10 12.49 12.23
CA PRO A 64 14.50 12.60 11.80
C PRO A 64 15.14 11.28 11.34
N GLU A 65 14.64 10.15 11.83
CA GLU A 65 15.09 8.78 11.54
C GLU A 65 14.67 8.28 10.16
N VAL A 66 13.66 8.92 9.54
CA VAL A 66 13.15 8.53 8.23
C VAL A 66 14.15 8.88 7.12
N GLN A 67 14.40 7.91 6.24
CA GLN A 67 15.18 8.10 5.02
C GLN A 67 14.27 8.57 3.88
N ILE A 68 14.54 9.76 3.33
CA ILE A 68 13.79 10.29 2.19
C ILE A 68 14.45 9.84 0.89
N LEU A 69 13.64 9.23 0.02
CA LEU A 69 13.97 8.94 -1.36
C LEU A 69 13.40 10.05 -2.23
N ASP A 70 14.28 10.81 -2.89
CA ASP A 70 13.86 11.88 -3.79
C ASP A 70 13.42 11.28 -5.12
N GLY A 71 12.13 11.36 -5.40
CA GLY A 71 11.55 10.74 -6.57
C GLY A 71 10.04 10.85 -6.64
N GLY A 72 9.52 10.66 -7.85
CA GLY A 72 8.10 10.59 -8.11
C GLY A 72 7.66 9.19 -8.49
N LEU A 73 6.34 9.01 -8.54
CA LEU A 73 5.71 7.77 -8.94
C LEU A 73 6.01 7.36 -10.39
N SER A 74 6.43 8.32 -11.23
CA SER A 74 6.90 8.03 -12.59
C SER A 74 8.32 7.47 -12.65
N ASN A 75 9.03 7.38 -11.52
CA ASN A 75 10.38 6.82 -11.46
C ASN A 75 10.32 5.31 -11.17
N SER A 76 10.08 4.53 -12.22
CA SER A 76 9.98 3.06 -12.14
C SER A 76 11.23 2.42 -11.52
N ALA A 77 12.42 2.96 -11.82
CA ALA A 77 13.67 2.42 -11.32
C ALA A 77 13.77 2.48 -9.79
N ILE A 78 13.35 3.60 -9.17
CA ILE A 78 13.30 3.70 -7.70
C ILE A 78 12.25 2.72 -7.15
N LEU A 79 11.06 2.66 -7.75
CA LEU A 79 9.99 1.77 -7.27
C LEU A 79 10.40 0.29 -7.32
N GLU A 80 11.01 -0.14 -8.42
CA GLU A 80 11.56 -1.49 -8.58
C GLU A 80 12.66 -1.76 -7.57
N GLN A 81 13.65 -0.87 -7.46
CA GLN A 81 14.78 -1.05 -6.56
C GLN A 81 14.32 -1.16 -5.09
N GLU A 82 13.43 -0.29 -4.65
CA GLU A 82 12.92 -0.33 -3.28
C GLU A 82 12.08 -1.58 -3.04
N SER A 83 11.27 -2.00 -4.02
CA SER A 83 10.45 -3.21 -3.91
C SER A 83 11.26 -4.52 -4.02
N THR A 84 12.48 -4.48 -4.54
CA THR A 84 13.43 -5.61 -4.54
C THR A 84 14.09 -5.79 -3.18
N ASN A 85 14.41 -4.70 -2.50
CA ASN A 85 15.26 -4.73 -1.32
C ASN A 85 14.45 -4.79 -0.02
N THR A 86 13.28 -4.15 0.00
CA THR A 86 12.52 -3.88 1.22
C THR A 86 11.56 -5.00 1.57
N ASP A 87 11.46 -5.38 2.84
CA ASP A 87 10.60 -6.49 3.28
C ASP A 87 9.12 -6.10 3.31
N ALA A 88 8.80 -4.85 3.67
CA ALA A 88 7.43 -4.32 3.68
C ALA A 88 7.26 -3.08 2.78
N ILE A 89 6.19 -3.04 2.00
CA ILE A 89 5.91 -1.99 1.02
C ILE A 89 4.50 -1.45 1.30
N VAL A 90 4.39 -0.17 1.65
CA VAL A 90 3.10 0.53 1.84
C VAL A 90 2.88 1.51 0.68
N HIS A 91 1.98 1.17 -0.23
CA HIS A 91 1.64 1.97 -1.39
C HIS A 91 0.29 2.67 -1.20
N SER A 92 0.32 4.01 -1.00
CA SER A 92 -0.88 4.82 -0.74
C SER A 92 -1.01 6.06 -1.63
N ALA A 93 -0.25 6.11 -2.73
CA ALA A 93 -0.24 7.25 -3.65
C ALA A 93 -0.67 6.82 -5.05
N ASP A 94 -1.83 7.30 -5.52
CA ASP A 94 -2.36 6.93 -6.85
C ASP A 94 -2.46 5.41 -7.03
N ALA A 95 -2.71 4.71 -5.93
CA ALA A 95 -2.46 3.28 -5.84
C ALA A 95 -3.51 2.51 -6.67
N ALA A 96 -4.80 2.83 -6.52
CA ALA A 96 -5.88 2.09 -7.21
C ALA A 96 -5.94 2.27 -8.74
N ASP A 97 -5.21 3.25 -9.30
CA ASP A 97 -5.41 3.70 -10.68
C ASP A 97 -4.14 3.65 -11.55
N ASN A 98 -2.99 3.33 -10.96
CA ASN A 98 -1.70 3.47 -11.64
C ASN A 98 -1.03 2.12 -11.92
N LEU A 99 -1.45 1.51 -13.03
CA LEU A 99 -0.90 0.24 -13.51
C LEU A 99 0.63 0.24 -13.69
N PRO A 100 1.27 1.30 -14.25
CA PRO A 100 2.72 1.37 -14.31
C PRO A 100 3.43 1.21 -12.96
N ILE A 101 2.97 1.90 -11.91
CA ILE A 101 3.56 1.76 -10.57
C ILE A 101 3.41 0.34 -10.06
N ARG A 102 2.20 -0.23 -10.16
CA ARG A 102 1.93 -1.61 -9.75
C ARG A 102 2.85 -2.60 -10.44
N LYS A 103 3.09 -2.43 -11.75
CA LYS A 103 4.03 -3.27 -12.50
C LYS A 103 5.46 -3.15 -11.97
N SER A 104 5.93 -1.93 -11.68
CA SER A 104 7.26 -1.73 -11.10
C SER A 104 7.41 -2.36 -9.72
N ILE A 105 6.42 -2.19 -8.84
CA ILE A 105 6.44 -2.83 -7.51
C ILE A 105 6.49 -4.35 -7.63
N VAL A 106 5.58 -4.94 -8.41
CA VAL A 106 5.54 -6.40 -8.64
C VAL A 106 6.84 -6.90 -9.27
N THR A 107 7.41 -6.15 -10.21
CA THR A 107 8.69 -6.51 -10.83
C THR A 107 9.81 -6.58 -9.79
N GLY A 108 9.92 -5.60 -8.90
CA GLY A 108 10.92 -5.61 -7.83
C GLY A 108 10.69 -6.76 -6.85
N ILE A 109 9.45 -6.98 -6.41
CA ILE A 109 9.09 -8.10 -5.53
C ILE A 109 9.55 -9.44 -6.13
N LEU A 110 9.23 -9.69 -7.41
CA LEU A 110 9.60 -10.93 -8.10
C LEU A 110 11.12 -11.08 -8.32
N GLN A 111 11.87 -9.99 -8.33
CA GLN A 111 13.33 -10.01 -8.46
C GLN A 111 14.05 -10.29 -7.14
N GLY A 112 13.54 -9.73 -6.04
CA GLY A 112 14.25 -9.68 -4.76
C GLY A 112 13.81 -10.69 -3.70
N HIS A 113 12.62 -11.26 -3.84
CA HIS A 113 11.99 -12.04 -2.77
C HIS A 113 11.84 -13.52 -3.11
N THR A 114 11.91 -14.35 -2.06
CA THR A 114 11.73 -15.80 -2.12
C THR A 114 10.73 -16.24 -1.05
N PRO A 115 10.26 -17.50 -1.04
CA PRO A 115 9.42 -18.00 0.04
C PRO A 115 10.05 -17.84 1.44
N GLU A 116 11.38 -17.88 1.56
CA GLU A 116 12.14 -17.71 2.80
C GLU A 116 12.33 -16.24 3.21
N ARG A 117 12.22 -15.31 2.24
CA ARG A 117 12.24 -13.85 2.46
C ARG A 117 11.06 -13.21 1.70
N PRO A 118 9.82 -13.38 2.17
CA PRO A 118 8.64 -12.88 1.47
C PRO A 118 8.60 -11.35 1.47
N ALA A 119 7.92 -10.77 0.48
CA ALA A 119 7.54 -9.36 0.51
C ALA A 119 6.14 -9.19 1.10
N TYR A 120 5.95 -8.18 1.94
CA TYR A 120 4.65 -7.75 2.45
C TYR A 120 4.22 -6.48 1.73
N TRP A 121 3.33 -6.60 0.76
CA TRP A 121 2.82 -5.46 -0.01
C TRP A 121 1.40 -5.08 0.44
N LEU A 122 1.28 -3.88 0.99
CA LEU A 122 0.02 -3.25 1.37
C LEU A 122 -0.26 -2.10 0.41
N HIS A 123 -1.45 -2.10 -0.17
CA HIS A 123 -1.85 -1.14 -1.19
C HIS A 123 -3.27 -0.65 -0.97
N THR A 124 -3.51 0.65 -1.11
CA THR A 124 -4.86 1.19 -1.01
C THR A 124 -5.64 1.00 -2.32
N SER A 125 -6.54 0.02 -2.32
CA SER A 125 -7.55 -0.17 -3.38
C SER A 125 -8.57 0.99 -3.39
N GLY A 126 -9.34 1.08 -4.48
CA GLY A 126 -10.45 2.03 -4.63
C GLY A 126 -11.81 1.33 -4.52
N ALA A 127 -12.70 1.85 -3.66
CA ALA A 127 -14.07 1.32 -3.54
C ALA A 127 -14.89 1.41 -4.84
N GLY A 128 -14.42 2.18 -5.83
CA GLY A 128 -14.97 2.22 -7.18
C GLY A 128 -15.00 0.85 -7.86
N ILE A 129 -14.17 -0.12 -7.43
CA ILE A 129 -14.18 -1.48 -7.96
C ILE A 129 -15.54 -2.15 -7.83
N PHE A 130 -16.31 -1.82 -6.81
CA PHE A 130 -17.64 -2.38 -6.56
C PHE A 130 -18.75 -1.80 -7.44
N SER A 131 -18.46 -0.74 -8.20
CA SER A 131 -19.42 -0.09 -9.10
C SER A 131 -19.71 -0.90 -10.37
N TYR A 132 -18.99 -2.00 -10.61
CA TYR A 132 -19.17 -2.83 -11.82
C TYR A 132 -20.62 -3.29 -12.00
N ILE A 133 -21.36 -3.57 -10.92
CA ILE A 133 -22.76 -4.00 -10.99
C ILE A 133 -23.64 -2.89 -11.57
N ASP A 134 -23.42 -1.65 -11.15
CA ASP A 134 -24.15 -0.48 -11.67
C ASP A 134 -23.79 -0.21 -13.13
N GLU A 135 -22.50 -0.34 -13.47
CA GLU A 135 -22.03 -0.14 -14.84
C GLU A 135 -22.51 -1.24 -15.79
N ASP A 136 -22.57 -2.50 -15.35
CA ASP A 136 -23.06 -3.63 -16.15
C ASP A 136 -24.57 -3.51 -16.40
N GLU A 137 -25.33 -3.13 -15.38
CA GLU A 137 -26.80 -3.00 -15.45
C GLU A 137 -27.27 -1.64 -15.99
N LYS A 138 -26.38 -0.66 -16.12
CA LYS A 138 -26.68 0.74 -16.50
C LYS A 138 -27.70 1.40 -15.57
N ILE A 139 -27.60 1.12 -14.28
CA ILE A 139 -28.46 1.71 -13.25
C ILE A 139 -27.62 2.68 -12.41
N TYR A 140 -28.05 3.93 -12.36
CA TYR A 140 -27.36 4.99 -11.64
C TYR A 140 -28.35 5.69 -10.69
N GLU A 141 -27.82 6.37 -9.66
CA GLU A 141 -28.58 7.17 -8.69
C GLU A 141 -29.57 6.38 -7.81
N ILE A 142 -29.64 5.05 -7.94
CA ILE A 142 -30.47 4.18 -7.12
C ILE A 142 -29.58 3.41 -6.15
N LYS A 143 -29.85 3.57 -4.85
CA LYS A 143 -29.15 2.81 -3.81
C LYS A 143 -29.48 1.32 -3.95
N ARG A 144 -28.45 0.49 -4.16
CA ARG A 144 -28.59 -0.97 -4.12
C ARG A 144 -28.77 -1.50 -2.71
N ALA A 145 -29.49 -2.62 -2.60
CA ALA A 145 -29.57 -3.42 -1.38
C ALA A 145 -28.33 -4.32 -1.18
N LYS A 146 -27.53 -4.55 -2.25
CA LYS A 146 -26.30 -5.34 -2.18
C LYS A 146 -25.32 -4.69 -1.20
N ILE A 147 -24.78 -5.52 -0.32
CA ILE A 147 -23.72 -5.16 0.64
C ILE A 147 -22.53 -6.05 0.32
N PHE A 148 -21.35 -5.44 0.21
CA PHE A 148 -20.07 -6.14 0.21
C PHE A 148 -19.56 -6.19 1.66
N ASN A 149 -19.24 -7.40 2.14
CA ASN A 149 -18.79 -7.64 3.51
C ASN A 149 -17.55 -8.53 3.46
N ASP A 150 -16.45 -8.08 4.03
CA ASP A 150 -15.18 -8.80 4.09
C ASP A 150 -15.10 -9.79 5.26
N TRP A 151 -16.01 -9.71 6.24
CA TRP A 151 -16.04 -10.63 7.38
C TRP A 151 -16.40 -12.06 6.98
N ASP A 152 -17.55 -12.23 6.31
CA ASP A 152 -18.04 -13.54 5.83
C ASP A 152 -17.96 -13.69 4.30
N GLY A 153 -17.86 -12.57 3.58
CA GLY A 153 -18.02 -12.49 2.13
C GLY A 153 -16.73 -12.18 1.36
N ILE A 154 -15.55 -12.39 1.96
CA ILE A 154 -14.25 -12.01 1.35
C ILE A 154 -14.08 -12.55 -0.07
N LYS A 155 -14.58 -13.75 -0.36
CA LYS A 155 -14.52 -14.35 -1.70
C LYS A 155 -15.16 -13.47 -2.76
N GLU A 156 -16.24 -12.78 -2.45
CA GLU A 156 -16.91 -11.89 -3.40
C GLU A 156 -16.07 -10.63 -3.68
N ILE A 157 -15.32 -10.15 -2.69
CA ILE A 157 -14.46 -8.97 -2.83
C ILE A 157 -13.22 -9.29 -3.67
N VAL A 158 -12.61 -10.46 -3.48
CA VAL A 158 -11.39 -10.86 -4.21
C VAL A 158 -11.66 -11.50 -5.58
N SER A 159 -12.94 -11.68 -5.94
CA SER A 159 -13.37 -12.31 -7.20
C SER A 159 -14.18 -11.36 -8.08
N ASN A 160 -13.93 -10.04 -7.98
CA ASN A 160 -14.52 -9.05 -8.89
C ASN A 160 -14.13 -9.36 -10.34
N PRO A 161 -15.02 -9.08 -11.31
CA PRO A 161 -14.76 -9.39 -12.72
C PRO A 161 -13.62 -8.55 -13.27
N ASP A 162 -12.90 -9.07 -14.26
CA ASP A 162 -11.69 -8.44 -14.84
C ASP A 162 -11.95 -7.04 -15.41
N HIS A 163 -13.19 -6.75 -15.85
CA HIS A 163 -13.58 -5.44 -16.37
C HIS A 163 -13.99 -4.44 -15.30
N ALA A 164 -14.03 -4.84 -14.02
CA ALA A 164 -14.33 -3.93 -12.93
C ALA A 164 -13.31 -2.80 -12.87
N PHE A 165 -13.76 -1.61 -12.50
CA PHE A 165 -12.89 -0.45 -12.33
C PHE A 165 -11.78 -0.75 -11.30
N HIS A 166 -10.56 -0.23 -11.48
CA HIS A 166 -9.36 -0.55 -10.68
C HIS A 166 -8.82 -1.99 -10.75
N ARG A 167 -9.54 -2.95 -11.36
CA ARG A 167 -9.17 -4.38 -11.31
C ARG A 167 -7.85 -4.74 -11.98
N ASP A 168 -7.42 -3.96 -12.95
CA ASP A 168 -6.13 -4.16 -13.60
C ASP A 168 -4.95 -3.81 -12.68
N VAL A 169 -5.22 -3.01 -11.64
CA VAL A 169 -4.24 -2.59 -10.64
C VAL A 169 -4.32 -3.44 -9.36
N ASP A 170 -5.53 -3.73 -8.88
CA ASP A 170 -5.80 -4.54 -7.66
C ASP A 170 -5.76 -6.07 -7.90
#